data_AF-A0A4D4LGW1-F1
#
_entry.id   AF-A0A4D4LGW1-F1
#
_cell.length_a   1.000
_cell.length_b   1.000
_cell.length_c   1.000
_cell.angle_alpha   90.00
_cell.angle_beta   90.00
_cell.angle_gamma   90.00
#
_symmetry.space_group_name_H-M   'P 1'
#
loop_
_entity.id
_entity.type
_entity.pdbx_description
1 polymer ?
#
loop_
_entity_poly.entity_id
_entity_poly.type
_entity_poly.pdbx_seq_one_letter_code
_entity_poly.pdbx_strand_id
1 'polypeptide(L)'
;MPIVLPNTDQIPDGPHRRLLLAVHQLYRDAGKPGIHHTSRTIRSRNDLRDTISHEAISRILRGEVMPRRWQKLEALIQQYLDWSVDRPSPRKAPWRYARFKRSGTKPPTPQTRLPPPPP
;
A
#
# COMPACT_ATOMS: atom_id res chain seq x y z
N MET A 1 -3.01 7.12 -16.34
CA MET A 1 -4.44 7.21 -15.93
C MET A 1 -4.69 6.29 -14.75
N PRO A 2 -5.52 6.70 -13.77
CA PRO A 2 -5.85 5.85 -12.62
C PRO A 2 -6.73 4.68 -13.06
N ILE A 3 -6.39 3.46 -12.63
CA ILE A 3 -7.21 2.28 -12.92
C ILE A 3 -8.42 2.29 -11.98
N VAL A 4 -9.62 2.30 -12.55
CA VAL A 4 -10.88 2.27 -11.80
C VAL A 4 -11.14 0.85 -11.32
N LEU A 5 -11.63 0.71 -10.09
CA LEU A 5 -12.06 -0.58 -9.55
C LEU A 5 -13.22 -1.12 -10.42
N PRO A 6 -13.15 -2.38 -10.90
CA PRO A 6 -14.24 -2.99 -11.66
C PRO A 6 -15.52 -3.11 -10.81
N ASN A 7 -16.67 -2.88 -11.44
CA ASN A 7 -17.99 -2.99 -10.78
C ASN A 7 -18.34 -4.43 -10.41
N THR A 8 -19.34 -4.60 -9.54
CA THR A 8 -19.85 -5.90 -9.06
C THR A 8 -20.31 -6.83 -10.17
N ASP A 9 -20.75 -6.27 -11.30
CA ASP A 9 -21.16 -7.04 -12.47
C ASP A 9 -20.00 -7.73 -13.20
N GLN A 10 -18.77 -7.21 -13.04
CA GLN A 10 -17.56 -7.78 -13.65
C GLN A 10 -16.89 -8.82 -12.74
N ILE A 11 -17.03 -8.65 -11.43
CA ILE A 11 -16.46 -9.56 -10.43
C ILE A 11 -17.49 -9.74 -9.33
N PRO A 12 -18.18 -10.90 -9.31
CA PRO A 12 -19.19 -11.18 -8.31
C PRO A 12 -18.59 -11.17 -6.91
N ASP A 13 -19.44 -10.91 -5.91
CA ASP A 13 -19.04 -10.92 -4.51
C ASP A 13 -18.45 -12.30 -4.13
N GLY A 14 -17.23 -12.29 -3.60
CA GLY A 14 -16.49 -13.50 -3.29
C GLY A 14 -15.05 -13.24 -2.84
N PRO A 15 -14.28 -14.30 -2.54
CA PRO A 15 -12.89 -14.19 -2.10
C PRO A 15 -12.01 -13.40 -3.08
N HIS A 16 -12.25 -13.59 -4.38
CA HIS A 16 -11.57 -12.88 -5.45
C HIS A 16 -11.78 -11.36 -5.36
N ARG A 17 -13.04 -10.92 -5.23
CA ARG A 17 -13.37 -9.50 -5.10
C ARG A 17 -12.77 -8.88 -3.84
N ARG A 18 -12.81 -9.60 -2.71
CA ARG A 18 -12.21 -9.13 -1.45
C ARG A 18 -10.71 -8.90 -1.59
N LEU A 19 -10.00 -9.81 -2.25
CA LEU A 19 -8.57 -9.65 -2.52
C LEU A 19 -8.31 -8.47 -3.44
N LEU A 20 -9.09 -8.33 -4.51
CA LEU A 20 -8.93 -7.22 -5.45
C LEU A 20 -9.20 -5.86 -4.76
N LEU A 21 -10.22 -5.78 -3.92
CA LEU A 21 -10.51 -4.60 -3.10
C LEU A 21 -9.33 -4.22 -2.20
N ALA A 22 -8.69 -5.20 -1.57
CA ALA A 22 -7.51 -4.97 -0.73
C ALA A 22 -6.31 -4.46 -1.55
N VAL A 23 -6.05 -5.03 -2.73
CA VAL A 23 -4.99 -4.56 -3.64
C VAL A 23 -5.29 -3.14 -4.14
N HIS A 24 -6.54 -2.82 -4.46
CA HIS A 24 -6.96 -1.47 -4.84
C HIS A 24 -6.83 -0.47 -3.69
N GLN A 25 -7.08 -0.89 -2.45
CA GLN A 25 -6.85 -0.06 -1.29
C GLN A 25 -5.36 0.31 -1.20
N LEU A 26 -4.46 -0.67 -1.29
CA LEU A 26 -3.02 -0.43 -1.30
C LEU A 26 -2.56 0.43 -2.48
N TYR A 27 -3.13 0.21 -3.67
CA TYR A 27 -2.87 1.03 -4.85
C TYR A 27 -3.24 2.50 -4.61
N ARG A 28 -4.37 2.77 -3.93
CA ARG A 28 -4.79 4.12 -3.55
C ARG A 28 -3.91 4.71 -2.45
N ASP A 29 -3.49 3.91 -1.47
CA ASP A 29 -2.66 4.36 -0.35
C ASP A 29 -1.23 4.69 -0.81
N ALA A 30 -0.70 3.93 -1.78
CA ALA A 30 0.52 4.28 -2.51
C ALA A 30 0.37 5.54 -3.39
N GLY A 31 -0.87 6.04 -3.55
CA GLY A 31 -1.22 7.24 -4.30
C GLY A 31 -1.24 7.04 -5.81
N LYS A 32 -1.76 5.89 -6.24
CA LYS A 32 -2.08 5.54 -7.64
C LYS A 32 -0.85 5.64 -8.57
N PRO A 33 0.23 4.90 -8.28
CA PRO A 33 1.41 4.86 -9.15
C PRO A 33 1.05 4.38 -10.58
N GLY A 34 1.86 4.78 -11.56
CA GLY A 34 1.71 4.28 -12.93
C GLY A 34 2.15 2.82 -13.04
N ILE A 35 1.39 1.98 -13.75
CA ILE A 35 1.68 0.55 -13.91
C ILE A 35 3.07 0.24 -14.50
N HIS A 36 3.56 1.09 -15.41
CA HIS A 36 4.91 0.97 -15.96
C HIS A 36 5.99 1.26 -14.91
N HIS A 37 5.74 2.24 -14.04
CA HIS A 37 6.62 2.55 -12.92
C HIS A 37 6.65 1.39 -11.93
N THR A 38 5.48 0.88 -11.52
CA THR A 38 5.37 -0.31 -10.64
C THR A 38 6.12 -1.52 -11.21
N SER A 39 5.93 -1.84 -12.49
CA SER A 39 6.61 -2.97 -13.14
C SER A 39 8.13 -2.80 -13.15
N ARG A 40 8.62 -1.59 -13.45
CA ARG A 40 10.05 -1.30 -13.46
C ARG A 40 10.64 -1.40 -12.05
N THR A 41 9.97 -0.85 -11.04
CA THR A 41 10.43 -0.89 -9.65
C THR A 41 10.47 -2.31 -9.10
N ILE A 42 9.45 -3.13 -9.37
CA ILE A 42 9.43 -4.55 -9.00
C ILE A 42 10.58 -5.30 -9.68
N ARG A 43 10.85 -5.02 -10.96
CA ARG A 43 11.95 -5.66 -11.69
C ARG A 43 13.34 -5.24 -11.20
N SER A 44 13.49 -4.02 -10.67
CA SER A 44 14.76 -3.56 -10.08
C SER A 44 15.00 -4.06 -8.65
N ARG A 45 13.97 -4.63 -8.02
CA ARG A 45 14.05 -5.18 -6.66
C ARG A 45 14.59 -6.61 -6.70
N ASN A 46 15.71 -6.84 -6.00
CA ASN A 46 16.33 -8.15 -5.88
C ASN A 46 15.80 -8.96 -4.68
N ASP A 47 14.98 -8.32 -3.84
CA ASP A 47 14.32 -8.89 -2.66
C ASP A 47 13.00 -9.60 -2.98
N LEU A 48 12.43 -9.36 -4.16
CA LEU A 48 11.15 -9.95 -4.56
C LEU A 48 11.34 -11.30 -5.25
N ARG A 49 10.45 -12.25 -4.92
CA ARG A 49 10.52 -13.64 -5.42
C ARG A 49 10.14 -13.79 -6.89
N ASP A 50 9.45 -12.83 -7.48
CA ASP A 50 9.05 -12.84 -8.89
C ASP A 50 8.90 -11.41 -9.43
N THR A 51 8.90 -11.28 -10.75
CA THR A 51 8.64 -10.03 -11.45
C THR A 51 7.26 -10.04 -12.10
N ILE A 52 6.71 -8.84 -12.32
CA ILE A 52 5.42 -8.68 -12.97
C ILE A 52 5.48 -7.62 -14.06
N SER A 53 4.89 -7.93 -15.22
CA SER A 53 4.78 -6.98 -16.33
C SER A 53 3.67 -5.95 -16.06
N HIS A 54 3.78 -4.78 -16.68
CA HIS A 54 2.75 -3.75 -16.61
C HIS A 54 1.39 -4.24 -17.15
N GLU A 55 1.39 -5.07 -18.20
CA GLU A 55 0.19 -5.73 -18.73
C GLU A 55 -0.48 -6.62 -17.67
N ALA A 56 0.29 -7.44 -16.96
CA ALA A 56 -0.25 -8.28 -15.90
C ALA A 56 -0.80 -7.45 -14.74
N ILE A 57 -0.10 -6.37 -14.34
CA ILE A 57 -0.60 -5.44 -13.31
C ILE A 57 -1.94 -4.82 -13.75
N SER A 58 -2.03 -4.37 -15.01
CA SER A 58 -3.24 -3.77 -15.57
C SER A 58 -4.42 -4.75 -15.51
N ARG A 59 -4.23 -5.98 -15.97
CA ARG A 59 -5.27 -7.03 -15.96
C ARG A 59 -5.68 -7.44 -14.55
N ILE A 60 -4.75 -7.46 -13.59
CA ILE A 60 -5.05 -7.71 -12.18
C ILE A 60 -5.89 -6.59 -11.60
N LEU A 61 -5.50 -5.32 -11.80
CA LEU A 61 -6.24 -4.19 -11.23
C LEU A 61 -7.61 -4.01 -11.90
N ARG A 62 -7.77 -4.40 -13.16
CA ARG A 62 -9.08 -4.50 -13.81
C ARG A 62 -9.86 -5.76 -13.39
N GLY A 63 -9.21 -6.66 -12.66
CA GLY A 63 -9.72 -7.95 -12.21
C GLY A 63 -10.14 -8.90 -13.35
N GLU A 64 -9.59 -8.68 -14.55
CA GLU A 64 -9.74 -9.57 -15.70
C GLU A 64 -9.01 -10.90 -15.46
N VAL A 65 -7.86 -10.86 -14.75
CA VAL A 65 -7.01 -12.01 -14.51
C VAL A 65 -6.44 -11.98 -13.10
N MET A 66 -6.56 -13.08 -12.38
CA MET A 66 -5.81 -13.32 -11.15
C MET A 66 -4.58 -14.19 -11.47
N PRO A 67 -3.36 -13.80 -11.07
CA PRO A 67 -2.17 -14.61 -11.29
C PRO A 67 -2.31 -15.98 -10.64
N ARG A 68 -2.06 -17.04 -11.42
CA ARG A 68 -2.02 -18.43 -10.90
C ARG A 68 -0.90 -18.64 -9.87
N ARG A 69 0.16 -17.83 -9.92
CA ARG A 69 1.29 -17.89 -8.99
C ARG A 69 1.14 -16.80 -7.94
N TRP A 70 1.00 -17.22 -6.68
CA TRP A 70 0.91 -16.32 -5.53
C TRP A 70 2.09 -15.34 -5.46
N GLN A 71 3.30 -15.78 -5.80
CA GLN A 71 4.53 -14.96 -5.75
C GLN A 71 4.42 -13.67 -6.58
N LYS A 72 3.71 -13.69 -7.72
CA LYS A 72 3.49 -12.50 -8.56
C LYS A 72 2.59 -11.48 -7.89
N LEU A 73 1.55 -11.97 -7.20
CA LEU A 73 0.64 -11.11 -6.46
C LEU A 73 1.33 -10.56 -5.22
N GLU A 74 2.11 -11.40 -4.52
CA GLU A 74 2.89 -11.01 -3.36
C GLU A 74 3.90 -9.89 -3.71
N ALA A 75 4.64 -10.02 -4.83
CA ALA A 75 5.55 -8.98 -5.30
C ALA A 75 4.84 -7.63 -5.52
N LEU A 76 3.63 -7.66 -6.08
CA LEU A 76 2.81 -6.46 -6.27
C LEU A 76 2.33 -5.86 -4.93
N ILE A 77 1.86 -6.72 -4.02
CA ILE A 77 1.39 -6.31 -2.68
C ILE A 77 2.54 -5.69 -1.88
N GLN A 78 3.70 -6.35 -1.84
CA GLN A 78 4.88 -5.85 -1.15
C GLN A 78 5.31 -4.48 -1.69
N GLN A 79 5.32 -4.30 -3.01
CA GLN A 79 5.65 -3.02 -3.61
C GLN A 79 4.66 -1.90 -3.24
N TYR A 80 3.36 -2.18 -3.22
CA TYR A 80 2.38 -1.18 -2.81
C TYR A 80 2.40 -0.92 -1.31
N LEU A 81 2.68 -1.93 -0.49
CA LEU A 81 2.87 -1.76 0.94
C LEU A 81 4.04 -0.82 1.23
N ASP A 82 5.18 -1.08 0.61
CA ASP A 82 6.39 -0.24 0.71
C ASP A 82 6.09 1.23 0.40
N TRP A 83 5.40 1.49 -0.71
CA TRP A 83 4.98 2.85 -1.08
C TRP A 83 3.87 3.44 -0.19
N SER A 84 3.00 2.60 0.37
CA SER A 84 1.95 3.07 1.29
C SER A 84 2.49 3.44 2.67
N VAL A 85 3.61 2.85 3.10
CA VAL A 85 4.27 3.16 4.37
C VAL A 85 5.01 4.50 4.28
N ASP A 86 5.66 4.77 3.14
CA ASP A 86 6.35 6.05 2.91
C ASP A 86 5.40 7.23 2.72
N ARG A 87 4.13 6.97 2.37
CA ARG A 87 3.11 8.00 2.17
C ARG A 87 2.16 8.02 3.36
N PRO A 88 2.34 8.92 4.35
CA PRO A 88 1.37 9.03 5.43
C PRO A 88 0.00 9.36 4.83
N SER A 89 -0.92 8.41 4.87
CA SER A 89 -2.28 8.64 4.37
C SER A 89 -2.90 9.76 5.22
N PRO A 90 -3.34 10.89 4.63
CA PRO A 90 -3.94 11.98 5.40
C PRO A 90 -5.30 11.59 6.00
N ARG A 91 -5.86 10.46 5.60
CA ARG A 91 -7.19 9.98 6.03
C ARG A 91 -7.19 9.22 7.36
N LYS A 92 -6.02 8.97 7.95
CA LYS A 92 -5.83 8.46 9.32
C LYS A 92 -4.69 9.17 10.06
N ALA A 93 -4.53 10.47 9.86
CA ALA A 93 -3.52 11.22 10.59
C ALA A 93 -4.15 12.25 11.53
N PRO A 94 -4.07 11.99 12.84
CA PRO A 94 -3.66 13.03 13.74
C PRO A 94 -2.30 12.61 14.32
N TRP A 95 -1.23 13.16 13.77
CA TRP A 95 0.05 13.49 14.44
C TRP A 95 0.97 12.40 15.07
N ARG A 96 0.81 11.10 14.84
CA ARG A 96 1.78 10.07 15.34
C ARG A 96 2.08 9.12 14.17
N TYR A 97 3.24 9.02 13.53
CA TYR A 97 4.61 9.02 14.00
C TYR A 97 5.46 9.66 12.91
N ALA A 98 6.02 10.83 13.19
CA ALA A 98 7.07 11.39 12.37
C ALA A 98 8.28 10.45 12.43
N ARG A 99 8.73 10.01 11.25
CA ARG A 99 10.14 9.86 10.88
C ARG A 99 11.04 9.34 12.00
N PHE A 100 11.18 8.02 12.11
CA PHE A 100 12.20 7.43 12.98
C PHE A 100 13.02 6.36 12.28
N LYS A 101 13.98 6.79 11.46
CA LYS A 101 15.25 6.08 11.22
C LYS A 101 16.37 7.05 10.86
N ARG A 102 17.04 7.58 11.89
CA ARG A 102 18.50 7.84 11.99
C ARG A 102 18.75 8.92 13.04
N SER A 103 18.89 8.51 14.30
CA SER A 103 19.84 9.03 15.30
C SER A 103 19.38 8.55 16.69
N GLY A 104 20.27 7.86 17.39
CA GLY A 104 19.99 7.26 18.69
C GLY A 104 19.88 8.31 19.79
N THR A 105 18.67 8.76 20.09
CA THR A 105 18.37 9.43 21.36
C THR A 105 17.05 8.93 21.93
N LYS A 106 17.06 8.68 23.25
CA LYS A 106 15.96 8.10 24.04
C LYS A 106 14.72 9.01 23.96
N PRO A 107 13.49 8.46 23.84
CA PRO A 107 12.29 9.29 23.78
C PRO A 107 12.12 10.10 25.08
N PRO A 108 11.72 11.38 25.02
CA PRO A 108 11.41 12.14 26.21
C PRO A 108 10.13 11.58 26.85
N THR A 109 10.20 11.32 28.15
CA THR A 109 9.06 10.93 28.98
C THR A 109 7.93 11.96 28.81
N PRO A 110 6.69 11.54 28.55
CA PRO A 110 5.57 12.49 28.45
C PRO A 110 5.44 13.22 29.79
N GLN A 111 5.65 14.54 29.78
CA GLN A 111 5.32 15.37 30.93
C GLN A 111 3.80 15.34 31.12
N THR A 112 3.36 14.60 32.12
CA THR A 112 2.04 14.72 32.71
C THR A 112 1.82 16.19 33.06
N ARG A 113 0.91 16.85 32.33
CA ARG A 113 0.37 18.15 32.76
C ARG A 113 -0.23 17.95 34.15
N LEU A 114 0.43 18.45 35.18
CA LEU A 114 -0.19 18.70 36.46
C LEU A 114 -1.28 19.79 36.26
N PRO A 115 -2.50 19.62 36.79
CA PRO A 115 -3.47 20.70 36.81
C PRO A 115 -2.98 21.84 37.72
N PRO A 116 -3.33 23.10 37.42
CA PRO A 116 -2.96 24.23 38.28
C PRO A 116 -3.61 24.09 39.67
N PRO A 117 -2.95 24.57 40.74
CA PRO A 117 -3.52 24.53 42.08
C PRO A 117 -4.75 25.45 42.18
N PRO A 118 -5.78 25.06 42.97
CA PRO A 118 -6.93 25.91 43.24
C PRO A 118 -6.54 27.18 44.04
N PRO A 119 -7.38 28.24 44.01
CA PRO A 119 -7.07 29.56 44.57
C PRO A 119 -6.85 29.56 46.09
#